data_AF-A0A182QG27-F1
#
_entry.id   AF-A0A182QG27-F1
#
_cell.length_a   1.000
_cell.length_b   1.000
_cell.length_c   1.000
_cell.angle_alpha   90.00
_cell.angle_beta   90.00
_cell.angle_gamma   90.00
#
_symmetry.space_group_name_H-M   'P 1'
#
loop_
_entity.id
_entity.type
_entity.pdbx_description
1 polymer ?
#
loop_
_entity_poly.entity_id
_entity_poly.type
_entity_poly.pdbx_seq_one_letter_code
_entity_poly.pdbx_strand_id
1 'polypeptide(L)'
;MENYLRLIIVILLTICALSRGLLVVGPKVIDSHQEYKLLVVNDDKSKSVATVQVLLEGIENDEIVVNHLPRNVNVPYAQMRSVKFMLPRNVSPSASIKLTVKGTGGFRFHEEIDLELRNTSIAGLVQLDKPVYKPGDRIKFRVIVLNAELKPPADLVLISVKVLDSLGNVIKSWRAVKLAVGVFEGQLQVAANPAFGIWSVTVRVGDEQIGSKTFEVKKHVVMPFDLQVGTSTVPLVKHAGLNLTINAKGHSDIPAKGMAKVKLYLNSGVLDQMQQFHVDGEIRKWFPFNGELEAAEIQQNVRVKVTFIEQHTNATLTKDTYITVYKYPYRAELVKVNSGLSFKYALQCKHHDGTPAKGIAGNVRIDHFSYEKPAITDAEGLIELELNVTAEEFDVHLSYDSNRSNPRESYE
;
A
#
# COMPACT_ATOMS: atom_id res chain seq x y z
N MET A 1 -6.82 -31.22 7.52
CA MET A 1 -6.52 -30.45 6.28
C MET A 1 -5.61 -29.31 6.67
N GLU A 2 -4.40 -29.28 6.10
CA GLU A 2 -3.31 -28.37 6.49
C GLU A 2 -3.32 -27.12 5.60
N ASN A 3 -3.22 -25.94 6.23
CA ASN A 3 -2.92 -24.68 5.55
C ASN A 3 -1.47 -24.30 5.86
N TYR A 4 -0.76 -23.77 4.86
CA TYR A 4 0.63 -23.31 4.98
C TYR A 4 0.66 -21.77 4.98
N LEU A 5 1.36 -21.16 5.95
CA LEU A 5 1.68 -19.73 5.96
C LEU A 5 3.20 -19.56 6.05
N ARG A 6 3.80 -18.85 5.09
CA ARG A 6 5.21 -18.42 5.15
C ARG A 6 5.30 -16.95 5.50
N LEU A 7 6.20 -16.59 6.42
CA LEU A 7 6.48 -15.20 6.81
C LEU A 7 7.89 -14.80 6.38
N ILE A 8 8.03 -13.75 5.58
CA ILE A 8 9.32 -13.14 5.21
C ILE A 8 9.43 -11.80 5.92
N ILE A 9 10.44 -11.65 6.79
CA ILE A 9 10.72 -10.41 7.51
C ILE A 9 11.65 -9.54 6.65
N VAL A 10 11.15 -8.38 6.21
CA VAL A 10 11.96 -7.35 5.52
C VAL A 10 12.52 -6.40 6.58
N ILE A 11 13.84 -6.43 6.78
CA ILE A 11 14.56 -5.54 7.68
C ILE A 11 14.74 -4.18 6.99
N LEU A 12 14.26 -3.11 7.65
CA LEU A 12 14.43 -1.73 7.22
C LEU A 12 15.94 -1.35 7.29
N LEU A 13 16.48 -0.81 6.18
CA LEU A 13 17.89 -0.44 6.00
C LEU A 13 18.33 0.69 6.96
N THR A 14 18.82 0.33 8.14
CA THR A 14 19.64 1.19 9.00
C THR A 14 21.05 0.61 9.10
N ILE A 15 22.08 1.41 8.77
CA ILE A 15 23.49 0.99 8.88
C ILE A 15 23.86 1.01 10.36
N CYS A 16 24.19 -0.15 10.90
CA CYS A 16 24.67 -0.32 12.27
C CYS A 16 26.07 -0.93 12.20
N ALA A 17 27.11 -0.10 12.28
CA ALA A 17 28.49 -0.59 12.40
C ALA A 17 28.81 -0.75 13.90
N LEU A 18 28.78 -2.00 14.38
CA LEU A 18 29.15 -2.37 15.74
C LEU A 18 30.63 -2.79 15.76
N SER A 19 31.50 -1.89 16.17
CA SER A 19 32.81 -2.27 16.72
C SER A 19 32.74 -2.03 18.23
N ARG A 20 33.21 -3.01 19.01
CA ARG A 20 33.22 -3.06 20.49
C ARG A 20 33.17 -1.66 21.15
N GLY A 21 31.94 -1.23 21.49
CA GLY A 21 31.67 -0.06 22.32
C GLY A 21 31.52 1.31 21.63
N LEU A 22 31.52 1.41 20.30
CA LEU A 22 31.11 2.64 19.60
C LEU A 22 29.95 2.36 18.66
N LEU A 23 28.89 3.16 18.74
CA LEU A 23 27.74 3.15 17.84
C LEU A 23 27.66 4.49 17.10
N VAL A 24 27.61 4.43 15.77
CA VAL A 24 27.51 5.61 14.91
C VAL A 24 26.26 5.48 14.06
N VAL A 25 25.40 6.50 14.09
CA VAL A 25 24.10 6.50 13.40
C VAL A 25 23.93 7.80 12.65
N GLY A 26 23.67 7.72 11.34
CA GLY A 26 23.37 8.87 10.50
C GLY A 26 22.51 8.47 9.30
N PRO A 27 21.85 9.44 8.63
CA PRO A 27 21.16 9.19 7.38
C PRO A 27 22.12 8.67 6.30
N LYS A 28 21.69 7.68 5.51
CA LYS A 28 22.43 7.26 4.30
C LYS A 28 22.16 8.21 3.12
N VAL A 29 20.93 8.70 3.05
CA VAL A 29 20.48 9.66 2.02
C VAL A 29 20.57 11.06 2.59
N ILE A 30 21.21 11.96 1.86
CA ILE A 30 21.45 13.34 2.26
C ILE A 30 20.87 14.33 1.24
N ASP A 31 20.63 15.55 1.70
CA ASP A 31 20.03 16.63 0.92
C ASP A 31 20.88 17.90 1.14
N SER A 32 21.26 18.57 0.05
CA SER A 32 22.10 19.78 0.12
C SER A 32 21.41 20.96 0.81
N HIS A 33 20.09 20.88 0.98
CA HIS A 33 19.29 21.89 1.68
C HIS A 33 19.09 21.58 3.17
N GLN A 34 19.56 20.44 3.67
CA GLN A 34 19.41 20.04 5.08
C GLN A 34 20.76 19.90 5.78
N GLU A 35 20.78 20.17 7.08
CA GLU A 35 21.94 19.89 7.92
C GLU A 35 22.10 18.37 8.08
N TYR A 36 23.23 17.82 7.65
CA TYR A 36 23.56 16.43 7.91
C TYR A 36 23.95 16.26 9.38
N LYS A 37 23.24 15.38 10.10
CA LYS A 37 23.48 15.11 11.52
C LYS A 37 23.86 13.65 11.74
N LEU A 38 25.08 13.45 12.21
CA LEU A 38 25.62 12.17 12.67
C LEU A 38 25.55 12.08 14.19
N LEU A 39 25.10 10.96 14.73
CA LEU A 39 25.12 10.65 16.15
C LEU A 39 26.23 9.64 16.42
N VAL A 40 27.02 9.92 17.46
CA VAL A 40 28.09 9.04 17.95
C VAL A 40 27.82 8.74 19.41
N VAL A 41 27.76 7.47 19.75
CA VAL A 41 27.49 6.96 21.10
C VAL A 41 28.66 6.09 21.54
N ASN A 42 29.16 6.35 22.75
CA ASN A 42 30.17 5.52 23.39
C ASN A 42 29.50 4.59 24.41
N ASP A 43 29.46 3.31 24.10
CA ASP A 43 29.01 2.22 24.97
C ASP A 43 30.19 1.37 25.50
N ASP A 44 31.44 1.80 25.27
CA ASP A 44 32.63 1.13 25.77
C ASP A 44 32.88 1.45 27.25
N LYS A 45 32.44 0.55 28.13
CA LYS A 45 32.71 0.62 29.58
C LYS A 45 34.20 0.70 29.93
N SER A 46 35.09 0.16 29.08
CA SER A 46 36.53 0.13 29.34
C SER A 46 37.22 1.47 29.07
N LYS A 47 36.51 2.41 28.45
CA LYS A 47 37.04 3.71 28.03
C LYS A 47 36.09 4.83 28.43
N SER A 48 36.52 5.62 29.42
CA SER A 48 35.72 6.74 29.96
C SER A 48 35.37 7.81 28.92
N VAL A 49 36.19 7.97 27.86
CA VAL A 49 35.94 8.89 26.74
C VAL A 49 36.44 8.27 25.43
N ALA A 50 35.59 8.26 24.41
CA ALA A 50 35.96 7.94 23.03
C ALA A 50 36.28 9.20 22.23
N THR A 51 37.43 9.24 21.57
CA THR A 51 37.78 10.33 20.67
C THR A 51 37.55 9.88 19.23
N VAL A 52 36.57 10.48 18.57
CA VAL A 52 36.13 10.10 17.23
C VAL A 52 36.36 11.26 16.27
N GLN A 53 37.10 11.00 15.21
CA GLN A 53 37.29 11.91 14.11
C GLN A 53 36.27 11.59 13.02
N VAL A 54 35.56 12.61 12.55
CA VAL A 54 34.54 12.50 11.49
C VAL A 54 34.90 13.45 10.37
N LEU A 55 34.91 12.95 9.15
CA LEU A 55 35.22 13.68 7.93
C LEU A 55 34.13 13.44 6.88
N LEU A 56 33.69 14.51 6.23
CA LEU A 56 32.72 14.45 5.13
C LEU A 56 33.35 15.15 3.92
N GLU A 57 33.53 14.39 2.85
CA GLU A 57 34.18 14.84 1.62
C GLU A 57 33.29 14.53 0.42
N GLY A 58 33.46 15.29 -0.65
CA GLY A 58 32.68 15.14 -1.88
C GLY A 58 33.53 15.44 -3.08
N ILE A 59 33.51 14.54 -4.07
CA ILE A 59 34.30 14.63 -5.29
C ILE A 59 33.36 14.54 -6.50
N GLU A 60 33.57 15.42 -7.47
CA GLU A 60 32.90 15.38 -8.76
C GLU A 60 33.95 15.63 -9.86
N ASN A 61 34.04 14.74 -10.86
CA ASN A 61 35.01 14.85 -11.96
C ASN A 61 36.46 15.09 -11.48
N ASP A 62 36.88 14.35 -10.45
CA ASP A 62 38.19 14.49 -9.77
C ASP A 62 38.44 15.86 -9.09
N GLU A 63 37.45 16.75 -9.04
CA GLU A 63 37.48 17.99 -8.28
C GLU A 63 36.75 17.85 -6.93
N ILE A 64 37.31 18.47 -5.89
CA ILE A 64 36.71 18.45 -4.55
C ILE A 64 35.57 19.48 -4.51
N VAL A 65 34.33 18.99 -4.42
CA VAL A 65 33.11 19.81 -4.33
C VAL A 65 32.59 19.96 -2.90
N VAL A 66 32.99 19.07 -1.98
CA VAL A 66 32.74 19.20 -0.54
C VAL A 66 34.04 18.94 0.20
N ASN A 67 34.53 19.93 0.95
CA ASN A 67 35.80 19.86 1.68
C ASN A 67 35.63 20.33 3.12
N HIS A 68 35.06 19.49 3.99
CA HIS A 68 35.01 19.81 5.41
C HIS A 68 36.31 19.40 6.10
N LEU A 69 36.77 20.22 7.05
CA LEU A 69 37.86 19.82 7.94
C LEU A 69 37.41 18.65 8.84
N PRO A 70 38.31 17.70 9.16
CA PRO A 70 38.02 16.64 10.11
C PRO A 70 37.57 17.20 11.46
N ARG A 71 36.44 16.72 11.96
CA ARG A 71 35.89 17.12 13.26
C ARG A 71 36.20 16.06 14.30
N ASN A 72 36.97 16.42 15.33
CA ASN A 72 37.23 15.55 16.47
C ASN A 72 36.15 15.78 17.53
N VAL A 73 35.52 14.71 17.99
CA VAL A 73 34.50 14.75 19.04
C VAL A 73 34.86 13.78 20.16
N ASN A 74 34.77 14.26 21.40
CA ASN A 74 34.96 13.45 22.59
C ASN A 74 33.61 12.99 23.12
N VAL A 75 33.40 11.68 23.18
CA VAL A 75 32.15 11.03 23.57
C VAL A 75 32.37 10.27 24.88
N PRO A 76 31.99 10.84 26.03
CA PRO A 76 32.09 10.14 27.31
C PRO A 76 31.28 8.84 27.32
N TYR A 77 31.68 7.89 28.16
CA TYR A 77 30.96 6.64 28.34
C TYR A 77 29.47 6.89 28.68
N ALA A 78 28.60 6.09 28.06
CA ALA A 78 27.14 6.17 28.17
C ALA A 78 26.55 7.54 27.76
N GLN A 79 27.28 8.33 26.95
CA GLN A 79 26.78 9.58 26.37
C GLN A 79 26.74 9.53 24.85
N MET A 80 25.92 10.41 24.29
CA MET A 80 25.85 10.67 22.86
C MET A 80 26.35 12.07 22.52
N ARG A 81 26.99 12.21 21.37
CA ARG A 81 27.35 13.50 20.77
C ARG A 81 26.87 13.55 19.33
N SER A 82 26.47 14.74 18.88
CA SER A 82 26.11 14.97 17.48
C SER A 82 27.23 15.71 16.75
N VAL A 83 27.60 15.22 15.58
CA VAL A 83 28.45 15.93 14.61
C VAL A 83 27.56 16.38 13.45
N LYS A 84 27.69 17.64 13.05
CA LYS A 84 26.81 18.27 12.08
C LYS A 84 27.62 18.81 10.90
N PHE A 85 27.14 18.62 9.68
CA PHE A 85 27.75 19.15 8.46
C PHE A 85 26.70 19.88 7.63
N MET A 86 27.12 20.95 6.97
CA MET A 86 26.28 21.73 6.05
C MET A 86 26.85 21.54 4.65
N LEU A 87 26.09 20.90 3.77
CA LEU A 87 26.50 20.73 2.38
C LEU A 87 26.33 22.04 1.60
N PRO A 88 27.20 22.32 0.62
CA PRO A 88 26.96 23.40 -0.35
C PRO A 88 25.67 23.13 -1.14
N ARG A 89 24.87 24.17 -1.39
CA ARG A 89 23.55 24.05 -2.05
C ARG A 89 23.63 23.62 -3.52
N ASN A 90 24.78 23.81 -4.14
CA ASN A 90 25.03 23.60 -5.56
C ASN A 90 25.81 22.31 -5.86
N VAL A 91 25.91 21.39 -4.90
CA VAL A 91 26.52 20.07 -5.14
C VAL A 91 25.63 19.30 -6.12
N SER A 92 26.24 18.83 -7.20
CA SER A 92 25.58 18.06 -8.24
C SER A 92 25.22 16.64 -7.75
N PRO A 93 24.13 16.03 -8.24
CA PRO A 93 23.78 14.64 -7.92
C PRO A 93 24.82 13.61 -8.37
N SER A 94 25.67 13.95 -9.33
CA SER A 94 26.79 13.12 -9.76
C SER A 94 27.98 13.15 -8.81
N ALA A 95 27.99 14.03 -7.81
CA ALA A 95 29.05 14.08 -6.81
C ALA A 95 29.03 12.82 -5.93
N SER A 96 30.18 12.20 -5.77
CA SER A 96 30.39 11.10 -4.83
C SER A 96 30.69 11.69 -3.45
N ILE A 97 29.76 11.52 -2.50
CA ILE A 97 29.91 12.02 -1.13
C ILE A 97 30.28 10.87 -0.21
N LYS A 98 31.40 11.00 0.50
CA LYS A 98 31.93 10.00 1.41
C LYS A 98 32.00 10.53 2.85
N LEU A 99 31.54 9.72 3.79
CA LEU A 99 31.69 9.92 5.22
C LEU A 99 32.75 8.95 5.76
N THR A 100 33.78 9.50 6.39
CA THR A 100 34.83 8.72 7.07
C THR A 100 34.74 8.96 8.57
N VAL A 101 34.60 7.87 9.34
CA VAL A 101 34.53 7.91 10.81
C VAL A 101 35.64 7.07 11.38
N LYS A 102 36.52 7.69 12.17
CA LYS A 102 37.72 7.06 12.73
C LYS A 102 37.79 7.23 14.24
N GLY A 103 37.80 6.12 14.96
CA GLY A 103 38.17 6.07 16.36
C GLY A 103 39.66 6.34 16.54
N THR A 104 40.00 7.17 17.52
CA THR A 104 41.37 7.51 17.91
C THR A 104 41.53 7.31 19.43
N GLY A 105 42.74 7.42 19.97
CA GLY A 105 42.95 7.25 21.42
C GLY A 105 42.77 5.81 21.93
N GLY A 106 42.99 4.81 21.07
CA GLY A 106 42.90 3.39 21.41
C GLY A 106 41.59 2.71 21.01
N PHE A 107 40.65 3.43 20.40
CA PHE A 107 39.49 2.84 19.75
C PHE A 107 39.84 2.42 18.32
N ARG A 108 39.77 1.12 18.02
CA ARG A 108 39.95 0.58 16.66
C ARG A 108 38.63 0.58 15.92
N PHE A 109 38.20 1.78 15.51
CA PHE A 109 36.99 1.99 14.72
C PHE A 109 37.38 2.74 13.45
N HIS A 110 37.03 2.23 12.28
CA HIS A 110 37.24 2.92 11.02
C HIS A 110 36.20 2.46 10.02
N GLU A 111 35.31 3.37 9.64
CA GLU A 111 34.24 3.12 8.69
C GLU A 111 34.28 4.21 7.61
N GLU A 112 34.14 3.79 6.37
CA GLU A 112 33.91 4.67 5.22
C GLU A 112 32.56 4.32 4.61
N ILE A 113 31.72 5.33 4.41
CA ILE A 113 30.35 5.16 3.94
C ILE A 113 30.09 6.14 2.81
N ASP A 114 29.68 5.62 1.66
CA ASP A 114 29.18 6.44 0.57
C ASP A 114 27.74 6.89 0.88
N LEU A 115 27.51 8.20 0.82
CA LEU A 115 26.22 8.84 1.06
C LEU A 115 25.55 9.16 -0.27
N GLU A 116 24.23 8.91 -0.32
CA GLU A 116 23.43 9.14 -1.52
C GLU A 116 22.86 10.57 -1.50
N LEU A 117 23.31 11.41 -2.43
CA LEU A 117 22.77 12.77 -2.56
C LEU A 117 21.43 12.74 -3.30
N ARG A 118 20.36 13.17 -2.63
CA ARG A 118 19.03 13.27 -3.23
C ARG A 118 18.82 14.67 -3.79
N ASN A 119 18.50 14.74 -5.08
CA ASN A 119 18.34 16.01 -5.80
C ASN A 119 16.94 16.65 -5.73
N THR A 120 16.06 16.19 -4.84
CA THR A 120 14.67 16.68 -4.80
C THR A 120 14.51 17.77 -3.77
N SER A 121 15.00 18.96 -4.09
CA SER A 121 14.80 20.15 -3.27
C SER A 121 13.32 20.57 -3.22
N ILE A 122 12.54 20.20 -4.25
CA ILE A 122 11.17 20.63 -4.46
C ILE A 122 10.30 19.47 -4.99
N ALA A 123 9.10 19.32 -4.44
CA ALA A 123 8.08 18.38 -4.91
C ALA A 123 6.83 19.13 -5.39
N GLY A 124 6.23 18.67 -6.49
CA GLY A 124 4.98 19.17 -7.05
C GLY A 124 3.84 18.17 -6.84
N LEU A 125 2.79 18.60 -6.17
CA LEU A 125 1.56 17.85 -5.97
C LEU A 125 0.45 18.49 -6.80
N VAL A 126 -0.34 17.68 -7.51
CA VAL A 126 -1.51 18.18 -8.23
C VAL A 126 -2.77 17.58 -7.61
N GLN A 127 -3.67 18.45 -7.18
CA GLN A 127 -5.00 18.08 -6.71
C GLN A 127 -6.04 18.52 -7.72
N LEU A 128 -6.97 17.62 -8.02
CA LEU A 128 -8.13 17.84 -8.87
C LEU A 128 -9.39 17.93 -8.00
N ASP A 129 -10.40 18.67 -8.43
CA ASP A 129 -11.71 18.68 -7.76
C ASP A 129 -12.50 17.38 -7.98
N LYS A 130 -12.28 16.70 -9.11
CA LYS A 130 -12.86 15.39 -9.43
C LYS A 130 -11.86 14.44 -10.11
N PRO A 131 -12.00 13.11 -9.93
CA PRO A 131 -11.18 12.12 -10.65
C PRO A 131 -11.66 11.87 -12.10
N VAL A 132 -12.92 12.21 -12.40
CA VAL A 132 -13.56 11.95 -13.69
C VAL A 132 -14.38 13.16 -14.14
N TYR A 133 -14.27 13.53 -15.41
CA TYR A 133 -14.98 14.64 -16.03
C TYR A 133 -15.76 14.18 -17.27
N LYS A 134 -16.80 14.93 -17.61
CA LYS A 134 -17.58 14.76 -18.85
C LYS A 134 -17.43 15.96 -19.80
N PRO A 135 -17.84 15.83 -21.07
CA PRO A 135 -17.92 16.99 -21.97
C PRO A 135 -18.71 18.14 -21.33
N GLY A 136 -18.19 19.36 -21.45
CA GLY A 136 -18.79 20.55 -20.84
C GLY A 136 -18.50 20.74 -19.34
N ASP A 137 -17.83 19.81 -18.66
CA ASP A 137 -17.34 20.05 -17.31
C ASP A 137 -16.18 21.06 -17.32
N ARG A 138 -16.03 21.78 -16.21
CA ARG A 138 -14.86 22.60 -15.94
C ARG A 138 -13.93 21.86 -14.99
N ILE A 139 -12.73 21.51 -15.48
CA ILE A 139 -11.64 20.97 -14.67
C ILE A 139 -11.12 22.08 -13.78
N LYS A 140 -11.07 21.84 -12.47
CA LYS A 140 -10.39 22.71 -11.52
C LYS A 140 -9.29 21.91 -10.84
N PHE A 141 -8.11 22.51 -10.78
CA PHE A 141 -6.97 21.89 -10.12
C PHE A 141 -6.14 22.93 -9.39
N ARG A 142 -5.41 22.46 -8.39
CA ARG A 142 -4.34 23.23 -7.75
C ARG A 142 -3.05 22.45 -7.79
N VAL A 143 -1.97 23.17 -8.06
CA VAL A 143 -0.60 22.69 -7.97
C VAL A 143 -0.05 23.23 -6.66
N ILE A 144 0.47 22.34 -5.82
CA ILE A 144 1.09 22.66 -4.54
C ILE A 144 2.57 22.29 -4.68
N VAL A 145 3.44 23.26 -4.44
CA VAL A 145 4.88 23.11 -4.58
C VAL A 145 5.49 23.28 -3.19
N LEU A 146 6.23 22.27 -2.76
CA LEU A 146 6.79 22.20 -1.41
C LEU A 146 8.28 21.89 -1.49
N ASN A 147 9.07 22.43 -0.57
CA ASN A 147 10.45 22.04 -0.37
C ASN A 147 10.56 20.79 0.54
N ALA A 148 11.80 20.35 0.83
CA ALA A 148 12.07 19.22 1.72
C ALA A 148 11.55 19.40 3.17
N GLU A 149 11.26 20.62 3.61
CA GLU A 149 10.64 20.93 4.91
C GLU A 149 9.11 20.95 4.86
N LEU A 150 8.50 20.58 3.73
CA LEU A 150 7.06 20.68 3.47
C LEU A 150 6.53 22.12 3.57
N LYS A 151 7.38 23.10 3.25
CA LYS A 151 7.03 24.52 3.19
C LYS A 151 7.06 25.03 1.75
N PRO A 152 6.37 26.13 1.44
CA PRO A 152 6.57 26.83 0.18
C PRO A 152 8.06 27.14 -0.02
N PRO A 153 8.63 26.87 -1.21
CA PRO A 153 10.01 27.26 -1.51
C PRO A 153 10.21 28.76 -1.28
N ALA A 154 11.25 29.13 -0.53
CA ALA A 154 11.56 30.52 -0.21
C ALA A 154 12.05 31.30 -1.45
N ASP A 155 12.74 30.61 -2.36
CA ASP A 155 13.18 31.16 -3.64
C ASP A 155 12.00 31.23 -4.61
N LEU A 156 11.99 32.26 -5.48
CA LEU A 156 10.92 32.43 -6.46
C LEU A 156 10.99 31.34 -7.53
N VAL A 157 10.27 30.24 -7.32
CA VAL A 157 10.15 29.14 -8.28
C VAL A 157 9.05 29.48 -9.28
N LEU A 158 9.44 29.83 -10.50
CA LEU A 158 8.53 29.89 -11.63
C LEU A 158 8.29 28.48 -12.15
N ILE A 159 7.04 28.03 -12.12
CA ILE A 159 6.67 26.70 -12.64
C ILE A 159 6.05 26.80 -14.02
N SER A 160 6.09 25.69 -14.75
CA SER A 160 5.30 25.48 -15.96
C SER A 160 4.31 24.35 -15.73
N VAL A 161 3.04 24.58 -16.08
CA VAL A 161 1.96 23.60 -15.96
C VAL A 161 1.40 23.30 -17.35
N LYS A 162 1.18 22.02 -17.66
CA LYS A 162 0.55 21.59 -18.92
C LYS A 162 -0.56 20.60 -18.62
N VAL A 163 -1.68 20.73 -19.33
CA VAL A 163 -2.73 19.71 -19.40
C VAL A 163 -2.59 18.99 -20.74
N LEU A 164 -2.50 17.67 -20.70
CA LEU A 164 -2.41 16.80 -21.87
C LEU A 164 -3.66 15.93 -21.98
N ASP A 165 -4.16 15.73 -23.20
CA ASP A 165 -5.26 14.79 -23.46
C ASP A 165 -4.79 13.33 -23.47
N SER A 166 -5.72 12.41 -23.75
CA SER A 166 -5.47 10.98 -23.84
C SER A 166 -4.55 10.53 -24.98
N LEU A 167 -4.28 11.41 -25.94
CA LEU A 167 -3.36 11.17 -27.05
C LEU A 167 -2.00 11.86 -26.83
N GLY A 168 -1.81 12.54 -25.69
CA GLY A 168 -0.59 13.27 -25.37
C GLY A 168 -0.53 14.68 -25.98
N ASN A 169 -1.62 15.20 -26.55
CA ASN A 169 -1.64 16.56 -27.09
C ASN A 169 -1.74 17.57 -25.95
N VAL A 170 -0.98 18.67 -26.04
CA VAL A 170 -1.07 19.76 -25.05
C VAL A 170 -2.33 20.57 -25.29
N ILE A 171 -3.31 20.42 -24.41
CA ILE A 171 -4.59 21.15 -24.49
C ILE A 171 -4.46 22.56 -23.90
N LYS A 172 -3.67 22.72 -22.84
CA LYS A 172 -3.40 24.04 -22.25
C LYS A 172 -2.04 24.06 -21.58
N SER A 173 -1.34 25.19 -21.69
CA SER A 173 -0.06 25.42 -21.03
C SER A 173 -0.06 26.77 -20.32
N TRP A 174 0.37 26.76 -19.07
CA TRP A 174 0.74 27.94 -18.31
C TRP A 174 2.26 27.94 -18.14
N ARG A 175 2.93 28.98 -18.63
CA ARG A 175 4.38 29.10 -18.58
C ARG A 175 4.76 30.16 -17.54
N ALA A 176 5.85 29.90 -16.82
CA ALA A 176 6.43 30.84 -15.86
C ALA A 176 5.40 31.43 -14.88
N VAL A 177 4.55 30.58 -14.29
CA VAL A 177 3.55 31.04 -13.32
C VAL A 177 4.16 31.18 -11.93
N LYS A 178 3.76 32.27 -11.26
CA LYS A 178 4.10 32.53 -9.86
C LYS A 178 3.18 31.75 -8.94
N LEU A 179 3.74 31.30 -7.83
CA LEU A 179 3.03 30.60 -6.77
C LEU A 179 2.58 31.59 -5.71
N ALA A 180 1.34 31.48 -5.26
CA ALA A 180 0.83 32.16 -4.08
C ALA A 180 0.99 31.22 -2.88
N VAL A 181 1.96 31.51 -1.99
CA VAL A 181 2.27 30.66 -0.82
C VAL A 181 2.47 29.19 -1.22
N GLY A 182 3.22 28.95 -2.30
CA GLY A 182 3.48 27.61 -2.82
C GLY A 182 2.36 27.00 -3.68
N VAL A 183 1.26 27.72 -3.90
CA VAL A 183 0.10 27.20 -4.65
C VAL A 183 -0.14 27.94 -5.96
N PHE A 184 -0.46 27.21 -7.01
CA PHE A 184 -1.03 27.73 -8.25
C PHE A 184 -2.38 27.08 -8.51
N GLU A 185 -3.41 27.87 -8.82
CA GLU A 185 -4.74 27.37 -9.16
C GLU A 185 -5.00 27.53 -10.67
N GLY A 186 -5.51 26.47 -11.28
CA GLY A 186 -5.79 26.42 -12.70
C GLY A 186 -7.18 25.87 -13.01
N GLN A 187 -7.72 26.32 -14.14
CA GLN A 187 -8.98 25.81 -14.68
C GLN A 187 -8.96 25.65 -16.20
N LEU A 188 -9.66 24.63 -16.67
CA LEU A 188 -9.82 24.30 -18.08
C LEU A 188 -11.25 23.81 -18.36
N GLN A 189 -11.87 24.32 -19.42
CA GLN A 189 -13.17 23.86 -19.88
C GLN A 189 -12.98 22.63 -20.79
N VAL A 190 -13.64 21.51 -20.48
CA VAL A 190 -13.67 20.34 -21.37
C VAL A 190 -14.55 20.66 -22.57
N ALA A 191 -14.03 20.43 -23.77
CA ALA A 191 -14.76 20.64 -25.02
C ALA A 191 -16.04 19.77 -25.09
N ALA A 192 -16.99 20.15 -25.95
CA ALA A 192 -18.21 19.37 -26.19
C ALA A 192 -17.92 17.99 -26.83
N ASN A 193 -16.82 17.90 -27.59
CA ASN A 193 -16.33 16.64 -28.17
C ASN A 193 -14.83 16.49 -27.86
N PRO A 194 -14.45 16.08 -26.64
CA PRO A 194 -13.06 15.92 -26.25
C PRO A 194 -12.51 14.55 -26.72
N ALA A 195 -11.18 14.41 -26.75
CA ALA A 195 -10.57 13.09 -26.78
C ALA A 195 -10.90 12.37 -25.45
N PHE A 196 -11.68 11.30 -25.51
CA PHE A 196 -12.01 10.50 -24.32
C PHE A 196 -10.82 9.66 -23.87
N GLY A 197 -10.74 9.36 -22.58
CA GLY A 197 -9.69 8.56 -21.96
C GLY A 197 -8.95 9.29 -20.84
N ILE A 198 -7.71 8.85 -20.56
CA ILE A 198 -6.91 9.35 -19.44
C ILE A 198 -6.13 10.60 -19.85
N TRP A 199 -6.44 11.73 -19.24
CA TRP A 199 -5.73 12.99 -19.37
C TRP A 199 -4.74 13.16 -18.23
N SER A 200 -3.83 14.14 -18.34
CA SER A 200 -2.88 14.46 -17.27
C SER A 200 -2.64 15.95 -17.10
N VAL A 201 -2.34 16.35 -15.86
CA VAL A 201 -1.74 17.64 -15.52
C VAL A 201 -0.29 17.38 -15.13
N THR A 202 0.65 18.03 -15.80
CA THR A 202 2.09 17.92 -15.51
C THR A 202 2.64 19.26 -15.04
N VAL A 203 3.58 19.21 -14.11
CA VAL A 203 4.20 20.39 -13.48
C VAL A 203 5.72 20.27 -13.59
N ARG A 204 6.36 21.35 -14.07
CA ARG A 204 7.81 21.42 -14.26
C ARG A 204 8.42 22.67 -13.63
N VAL A 205 9.67 22.54 -13.21
CA VAL A 205 10.58 23.65 -12.84
C VAL A 205 11.76 23.56 -13.80
N GLY A 206 11.95 24.58 -14.64
CA GLY A 206 12.86 24.47 -15.79
C GLY A 206 12.51 23.25 -16.65
N ASP A 207 13.50 22.39 -16.89
CA ASP A 207 13.33 21.15 -17.64
C ASP A 207 12.98 19.94 -16.76
N GLU A 208 12.91 20.08 -15.44
CA GLU A 208 12.60 18.96 -14.54
C GLU A 208 11.10 18.85 -14.29
N GLN A 209 10.54 17.63 -14.39
CA GLN A 209 9.16 17.37 -13.98
C GLN A 209 9.08 17.04 -12.49
N ILE A 210 8.51 17.97 -11.72
CA ILE A 210 8.39 17.84 -10.27
C ILE A 210 7.07 17.21 -9.81
N GLY A 211 6.09 17.05 -10.71
CA GLY A 211 4.77 16.50 -10.36
C GLY A 211 3.90 16.19 -11.56
N SER A 212 3.00 15.21 -11.39
CA SER A 212 1.96 14.88 -12.37
C SER A 212 0.75 14.24 -11.71
N LYS A 213 -0.44 14.43 -12.29
CA LYS A 213 -1.67 13.74 -11.89
C LYS A 213 -2.56 13.46 -13.09
N THR A 214 -3.06 12.24 -13.17
CA THR A 214 -3.99 11.81 -14.22
C THR A 214 -5.45 11.92 -13.78
N PHE A 215 -6.35 12.08 -14.75
CA PHE A 215 -7.79 12.06 -14.57
C PHE A 215 -8.49 11.50 -15.82
N GLU A 216 -9.71 11.01 -15.69
CA GLU A 216 -10.45 10.42 -16.81
C GLU A 216 -11.44 11.43 -17.40
N VAL A 217 -11.47 11.57 -18.71
CA VAL A 217 -12.55 12.24 -19.45
C VAL A 217 -13.35 11.18 -20.17
N LYS A 218 -14.61 10.97 -19.78
CA LYS A 218 -15.47 9.97 -20.42
C LYS A 218 -16.84 10.51 -20.76
N LYS A 219 -17.51 9.82 -21.67
CA LYS A 219 -18.90 10.14 -22.03
C LYS A 219 -19.78 9.97 -20.78
N HIS A 220 -20.58 10.99 -20.49
CA HIS A 220 -21.56 10.90 -19.41
C HIS A 220 -22.73 10.03 -19.86
N VAL A 221 -22.92 8.91 -19.19
CA VAL A 221 -24.21 8.22 -19.17
C VAL A 221 -24.60 8.13 -17.70
N VAL A 222 -25.48 9.03 -17.26
CA VAL A 222 -26.19 8.82 -15.99
C VAL A 222 -27.22 7.78 -16.28
N MET A 223 -26.99 6.57 -15.76
CA MET A 223 -28.02 5.55 -15.79
C MET A 223 -29.07 5.93 -14.75
N PRO A 224 -30.37 5.86 -15.07
CA PRO A 224 -31.43 6.23 -14.12
C PRO A 224 -31.51 5.30 -12.90
N PHE A 225 -30.75 4.20 -12.92
CA PHE A 225 -30.65 3.20 -11.87
C PHE A 225 -29.20 2.72 -11.67
N ASP A 226 -28.94 2.23 -10.47
CA ASP A 226 -27.74 1.50 -10.07
C ASP A 226 -28.04 -0.01 -10.01
N LEU A 227 -27.00 -0.82 -10.22
CA LEU A 227 -27.05 -2.27 -10.14
C LEU A 227 -26.01 -2.76 -9.14
N GLN A 228 -26.48 -3.45 -8.11
CA GLN A 228 -25.66 -4.06 -7.06
C GLN A 228 -25.76 -5.58 -7.17
N VAL A 229 -24.60 -6.23 -7.06
CA VAL A 229 -24.47 -7.68 -7.18
C VAL A 229 -23.54 -8.12 -6.06
N GLY A 230 -24.00 -9.04 -5.24
CA GLY A 230 -23.24 -9.61 -4.13
C GLY A 230 -23.74 -11.01 -3.80
N THR A 231 -23.25 -11.58 -2.70
CA THR A 231 -23.75 -12.85 -2.17
C THR A 231 -24.48 -12.63 -0.85
N SER A 232 -25.52 -13.41 -0.60
CA SER A 232 -26.22 -13.38 0.71
C SER A 232 -25.43 -14.09 1.81
N THR A 233 -24.59 -15.04 1.44
CA THR A 233 -23.76 -15.84 2.35
C THR A 233 -22.35 -15.95 1.77
N VAL A 234 -21.38 -16.28 2.64
CA VAL A 234 -20.01 -16.54 2.19
C VAL A 234 -20.00 -17.80 1.32
N PRO A 235 -19.61 -17.71 0.04
CA PRO A 235 -19.64 -18.86 -0.84
C PRO A 235 -18.46 -19.78 -0.56
N LEU A 236 -18.75 -21.08 -0.43
CA LEU A 236 -17.76 -22.11 -0.20
C LEU A 236 -17.73 -23.09 -1.38
N VAL A 237 -16.56 -23.65 -1.67
CA VAL A 237 -16.38 -24.64 -2.76
C VAL A 237 -17.37 -25.80 -2.58
N LYS A 238 -17.59 -26.26 -1.34
CA LYS A 238 -18.55 -27.34 -1.02
C LYS A 238 -20.01 -27.03 -1.36
N HIS A 239 -20.37 -25.75 -1.55
CA HIS A 239 -21.74 -25.37 -1.94
C HIS A 239 -22.01 -25.66 -3.41
N ALA A 240 -20.96 -25.84 -4.23
CA ALA A 240 -21.06 -26.09 -5.68
C ALA A 240 -21.94 -25.06 -6.42
N GLY A 241 -21.91 -23.80 -5.99
CA GLY A 241 -22.67 -22.71 -6.61
C GLY A 241 -22.63 -21.42 -5.80
N LEU A 242 -23.35 -20.41 -6.29
CA LEU A 242 -23.46 -19.09 -5.69
C LEU A 242 -24.91 -18.73 -5.39
N ASN A 243 -25.16 -18.20 -4.20
CA ASN A 243 -26.42 -17.51 -3.88
C ASN A 243 -26.23 -16.00 -4.08
N LEU A 244 -26.67 -15.49 -5.24
CA LEU A 244 -26.47 -14.09 -5.62
C LEU A 244 -27.65 -13.23 -5.19
N THR A 245 -27.34 -12.08 -4.61
CA THR A 245 -28.28 -10.97 -4.43
C THR A 245 -28.05 -9.97 -5.55
N ILE A 246 -29.09 -9.71 -6.35
CA ILE A 246 -29.08 -8.73 -7.43
C ILE A 246 -30.10 -7.66 -7.07
N ASN A 247 -29.63 -6.43 -6.87
CA ASN A 247 -30.46 -5.30 -6.47
C ASN A 247 -30.32 -4.18 -7.51
N ALA A 248 -31.41 -3.85 -8.19
CA ALA A 248 -31.52 -2.79 -9.17
C ALA A 248 -32.42 -1.68 -8.62
N LYS A 249 -31.86 -0.48 -8.44
CA LYS A 249 -32.57 0.63 -7.80
C LYS A 249 -32.27 1.97 -8.46
N GLY A 250 -33.29 2.81 -8.59
CA GLY A 250 -33.18 4.18 -9.08
C GLY A 250 -32.41 5.11 -8.14
N HIS A 251 -32.12 6.32 -8.60
CA HIS A 251 -31.45 7.35 -7.79
C HIS A 251 -32.21 7.77 -6.51
N SER A 252 -33.52 7.50 -6.43
CA SER A 252 -34.36 7.76 -5.26
C SER A 252 -34.71 6.48 -4.48
N ASP A 253 -33.88 5.45 -4.55
CA ASP A 253 -34.10 4.10 -3.98
C ASP A 253 -35.39 3.42 -4.46
N ILE A 254 -35.97 3.89 -5.56
CA ILE A 254 -37.15 3.27 -6.19
C ILE A 254 -36.70 1.96 -6.86
N PRO A 255 -37.35 0.82 -6.56
CA PRO A 255 -37.07 -0.45 -7.24
C PRO A 255 -37.13 -0.32 -8.76
N ALA A 256 -36.04 -0.69 -9.44
CA ALA A 256 -36.03 -0.76 -10.90
C ALA A 256 -36.54 -2.13 -11.34
N LYS A 257 -37.43 -2.14 -12.33
CA LYS A 257 -38.02 -3.35 -12.90
C LYS A 257 -37.41 -3.63 -14.26
N GLY A 258 -37.02 -4.88 -14.50
CA GLY A 258 -36.33 -5.21 -15.74
C GLY A 258 -35.94 -6.66 -15.86
N MET A 259 -35.20 -6.93 -16.92
CA MET A 259 -34.67 -8.24 -17.25
C MET A 259 -33.20 -8.32 -16.88
N ALA A 260 -32.82 -9.23 -15.99
CA ALA A 260 -31.43 -9.51 -15.66
C ALA A 260 -30.94 -10.73 -16.44
N LYS A 261 -29.77 -10.61 -17.06
CA LYS A 261 -29.01 -11.68 -17.67
C LYS A 261 -27.71 -11.87 -16.90
N VAL A 262 -27.59 -13.02 -16.23
CA VAL A 262 -26.41 -13.37 -15.42
C VAL A 262 -25.59 -14.39 -16.17
N LYS A 263 -24.28 -14.16 -16.26
CA LYS A 263 -23.29 -15.10 -16.78
C LYS A 263 -22.24 -15.36 -15.70
N LEU A 264 -22.02 -16.63 -15.38
CA LEU A 264 -20.93 -17.06 -14.51
C LEU A 264 -19.81 -17.66 -15.35
N TYR A 265 -18.59 -17.28 -15.03
CA TYR A 265 -17.39 -17.82 -15.66
C TYR A 265 -16.51 -18.45 -14.58
N LEU A 266 -16.18 -19.73 -14.78
CA LEU A 266 -15.23 -20.48 -13.96
C LEU A 266 -13.86 -20.51 -14.66
N ASN A 267 -12.86 -21.10 -14.00
CA ASN A 267 -11.52 -21.49 -14.49
C ASN A 267 -11.06 -20.84 -15.82
N SER A 268 -10.06 -19.95 -15.76
CA SER A 268 -9.52 -19.26 -16.94
C SER A 268 -10.55 -18.44 -17.75
N GLY A 269 -11.72 -18.13 -17.18
CA GLY A 269 -12.73 -17.26 -17.78
C GLY A 269 -13.68 -17.95 -18.75
N VAL A 270 -13.79 -19.29 -18.69
CA VAL A 270 -14.74 -20.07 -19.50
C VAL A 270 -16.16 -19.90 -18.95
N LEU A 271 -17.14 -19.69 -19.85
CA LEU A 271 -18.55 -19.56 -19.46
C LEU A 271 -19.07 -20.89 -18.92
N ASP A 272 -19.54 -20.88 -17.68
CA ASP A 272 -20.08 -22.05 -16.99
C ASP A 272 -21.61 -22.15 -17.13
N GLN A 273 -22.30 -21.04 -16.88
CA GLN A 273 -23.74 -20.98 -17.01
C GLN A 273 -24.24 -19.58 -17.33
N MET A 274 -25.47 -19.53 -17.85
CA MET A 274 -26.18 -18.30 -18.11
C MET A 274 -27.65 -18.47 -17.76
N GLN A 275 -28.21 -17.51 -17.03
CA GLN A 275 -29.64 -17.46 -16.75
C GLN A 275 -30.18 -16.06 -17.01
N GLN A 276 -31.45 -15.98 -17.39
CA GLN A 276 -32.14 -14.73 -17.64
C GLN A 276 -33.51 -14.76 -16.95
N PHE A 277 -33.86 -13.69 -16.23
CA PHE A 277 -35.08 -13.62 -15.43
C PHE A 277 -35.46 -12.17 -15.12
N HIS A 278 -36.73 -11.96 -14.80
CA HIS A 278 -37.22 -10.66 -14.35
C HIS A 278 -36.77 -10.35 -12.92
N VAL A 279 -36.45 -9.08 -12.66
CA VAL A 279 -36.11 -8.54 -11.34
C VAL A 279 -36.98 -7.32 -11.08
N ASP A 280 -37.53 -7.25 -9.88
CA ASP A 280 -38.31 -6.12 -9.37
C ASP A 280 -37.63 -5.60 -8.10
N GLY A 281 -36.74 -4.63 -8.25
CA GLY A 281 -35.88 -4.17 -7.15
C GLY A 281 -34.78 -5.17 -6.81
N GLU A 282 -35.02 -6.01 -5.80
CA GLU A 282 -34.05 -7.00 -5.32
C GLU A 282 -34.55 -8.43 -5.55
N ILE A 283 -33.64 -9.31 -5.96
CA ILE A 283 -33.87 -10.74 -5.99
C ILE A 283 -32.66 -11.48 -5.43
N ARG A 284 -32.93 -12.60 -4.75
CA ARG A 284 -31.94 -13.59 -4.35
C ARG A 284 -32.15 -14.85 -5.16
N LYS A 285 -31.08 -15.37 -5.77
CA LYS A 285 -31.20 -16.54 -6.64
C LYS A 285 -29.96 -17.41 -6.56
N TRP A 286 -30.19 -18.72 -6.54
CA TRP A 286 -29.16 -19.75 -6.56
C TRP A 286 -28.68 -20.05 -7.98
N PHE A 287 -27.37 -20.18 -8.14
CA PHE A 287 -26.67 -20.49 -9.39
C PHE A 287 -25.72 -21.68 -9.17
N PRO A 288 -26.13 -22.91 -9.47
CA PRO A 288 -25.31 -24.11 -9.29
C PRO A 288 -24.21 -24.18 -10.35
N PHE A 289 -22.96 -24.40 -9.99
CA PHE A 289 -21.87 -24.56 -10.95
C PHE A 289 -22.08 -25.82 -11.81
N ASN A 290 -21.94 -25.68 -13.14
CA ASN A 290 -22.04 -26.82 -14.05
C ASN A 290 -20.70 -27.56 -14.16
N GLY A 291 -19.60 -26.81 -14.12
CA GLY A 291 -18.23 -27.31 -14.07
C GLY A 291 -17.68 -27.38 -12.65
N GLU A 292 -16.58 -28.12 -12.49
CA GLU A 292 -15.86 -28.18 -11.22
C GLU A 292 -15.03 -26.90 -11.02
N LEU A 293 -15.14 -26.30 -9.84
CA LEU A 293 -14.32 -25.18 -9.44
C LEU A 293 -12.98 -25.72 -8.91
N GLU A 294 -11.94 -25.66 -9.73
CA GLU A 294 -10.59 -26.07 -9.34
C GLU A 294 -9.97 -25.04 -8.38
N ALA A 295 -10.31 -25.13 -7.10
CA ALA A 295 -9.65 -24.37 -6.05
C ALA A 295 -8.34 -25.06 -5.65
N ALA A 296 -7.32 -24.94 -6.51
CA ALA A 296 -5.95 -25.37 -6.19
C ALA A 296 -5.40 -24.63 -4.95
N GLU A 297 -5.85 -23.40 -4.74
CA GLU A 297 -5.56 -22.57 -3.58
C GLU A 297 -6.69 -22.58 -2.52
N ILE A 298 -6.51 -21.85 -1.42
CA ILE A 298 -7.50 -21.71 -0.33
C ILE A 298 -8.77 -20.95 -0.80
N GLN A 299 -8.69 -20.21 -1.91
CA GLN A 299 -9.78 -19.43 -2.49
C GLN A 299 -9.68 -19.37 -4.02
N GLN A 300 -10.79 -19.08 -4.69
CA GLN A 300 -10.84 -18.87 -6.14
C GLN A 300 -11.88 -17.80 -6.50
N ASN A 301 -11.55 -16.89 -7.42
CA ASN A 301 -12.48 -15.88 -7.89
C ASN A 301 -13.34 -16.41 -9.04
N VAL A 302 -14.67 -16.32 -8.88
CA VAL A 302 -15.65 -16.57 -9.94
C VAL A 302 -16.08 -15.23 -10.53
N ARG A 303 -15.92 -15.07 -11.85
CA ARG A 303 -16.35 -13.84 -12.53
C ARG A 303 -17.85 -13.92 -12.80
N VAL A 304 -18.57 -12.89 -12.37
CA VAL A 304 -20.02 -12.74 -12.51
C VAL A 304 -20.31 -11.50 -13.32
N LYS A 305 -20.92 -11.69 -14.50
CA LYS A 305 -21.35 -10.61 -15.37
C LYS A 305 -22.88 -10.54 -15.36
N VAL A 306 -23.42 -9.45 -14.84
CA VAL A 306 -24.86 -9.19 -14.79
C VAL A 306 -25.18 -8.04 -15.72
N THR A 307 -26.00 -8.29 -16.73
CA THR A 307 -26.59 -7.26 -17.59
C THR A 307 -28.04 -7.07 -17.20
N PHE A 308 -28.41 -5.89 -16.76
CA PHE A 308 -29.79 -5.52 -16.43
C PHE A 308 -30.33 -4.58 -17.49
N ILE A 309 -31.51 -4.89 -18.03
CA ILE A 309 -32.23 -4.11 -19.03
C ILE A 309 -33.53 -3.62 -18.38
N GLU A 310 -33.64 -2.32 -18.15
CA GLU A 310 -34.83 -1.72 -17.53
C GLU A 310 -36.03 -1.76 -18.49
N GLN A 311 -37.21 -2.06 -17.96
CA GLN A 311 -38.38 -2.45 -18.76
C GLN A 311 -39.00 -1.33 -19.61
N HIS A 312 -38.89 -0.05 -19.21
CA HIS A 312 -39.57 1.06 -19.88
C HIS A 312 -38.66 1.83 -20.84
N THR A 313 -37.40 2.01 -20.46
CA THR A 313 -36.41 2.81 -21.17
C THR A 313 -35.49 1.96 -22.03
N ASN A 314 -35.48 0.63 -21.84
CA ASN A 314 -34.48 -0.28 -22.37
C ASN A 314 -33.03 0.11 -22.02
N ALA A 315 -32.84 1.01 -21.04
CA ALA A 315 -31.52 1.37 -20.56
C ALA A 315 -30.86 0.11 -19.99
N THR A 316 -29.64 -0.13 -20.43
CA THR A 316 -28.91 -1.37 -20.16
C THR A 316 -27.65 -1.08 -19.35
N LEU A 317 -27.56 -1.64 -18.15
CA LEU A 317 -26.36 -1.56 -17.30
C LEU A 317 -25.73 -2.95 -17.19
N THR A 318 -24.42 -3.04 -17.40
CA THR A 318 -23.67 -4.27 -17.18
C THR A 318 -22.68 -4.09 -16.04
N LYS A 319 -22.75 -4.95 -15.04
CA LYS A 319 -21.78 -5.05 -13.95
C LYS A 319 -20.96 -6.31 -14.11
N ASP A 320 -19.64 -6.14 -14.07
CA ASP A 320 -18.67 -7.21 -14.16
C ASP A 320 -17.92 -7.26 -12.84
N THR A 321 -18.15 -8.30 -12.05
CA THR A 321 -17.63 -8.42 -10.68
C THR A 321 -16.99 -9.78 -10.47
N TYR A 322 -16.10 -9.86 -9.48
CA TYR A 322 -15.50 -11.11 -9.05
C TYR A 322 -16.05 -11.44 -7.67
N ILE A 323 -16.48 -12.69 -7.49
CA ILE A 323 -16.95 -13.22 -6.22
C ILE A 323 -15.94 -14.27 -5.78
N THR A 324 -15.32 -14.06 -4.63
CA THR A 324 -14.35 -14.97 -4.06
C THR A 324 -15.07 -16.14 -3.40
N VAL A 325 -14.79 -17.35 -3.85
CA VAL A 325 -15.28 -18.61 -3.28
C VAL A 325 -14.17 -19.25 -2.48
N TYR A 326 -14.46 -19.63 -1.24
CA TYR A 326 -13.45 -20.11 -0.30
C TYR A 326 -13.53 -21.62 -0.10
N LYS A 327 -12.38 -22.26 0.10
CA LYS A 327 -12.32 -23.68 0.44
C LYS A 327 -12.82 -23.95 1.86
N TYR A 328 -12.59 -23.00 2.77
CA TYR A 328 -12.92 -23.09 4.19
C TYR A 328 -13.76 -21.90 4.66
N PRO A 329 -14.63 -22.07 5.67
CA PRO A 329 -15.46 -20.98 6.23
C PRO A 329 -14.67 -19.90 6.99
N TYR A 330 -13.44 -20.21 7.40
CA TYR A 330 -12.59 -19.34 8.21
C TYR A 330 -11.20 -19.22 7.58
N ARG A 331 -10.51 -18.13 7.89
CA ARG A 331 -9.06 -17.98 7.68
C ARG A 331 -8.36 -17.85 9.02
N ALA A 332 -7.12 -18.31 9.09
CA ALA A 332 -6.27 -18.17 10.26
C ALA A 332 -4.99 -17.42 9.87
N GLU A 333 -4.58 -16.48 10.71
CA GLU A 333 -3.37 -15.69 10.53
C GLU A 333 -2.57 -15.71 11.84
N LEU A 334 -1.24 -15.83 11.76
CA LEU A 334 -0.38 -15.74 12.94
C LEU A 334 -0.23 -14.27 13.32
N VAL A 335 -0.65 -13.91 14.53
CA VAL A 335 -0.56 -12.55 15.05
C VAL A 335 0.39 -12.50 16.25
N LYS A 336 1.10 -11.38 16.36
CA LYS A 336 1.96 -11.09 17.50
C LYS A 336 1.12 -10.45 18.60
N VAL A 337 1.11 -11.08 19.76
CA VAL A 337 0.43 -10.58 20.97
C VAL A 337 1.50 -9.98 21.87
N ASN A 338 1.58 -8.66 21.91
CA ASN A 338 2.56 -7.95 22.74
C ASN A 338 2.24 -8.17 24.23
N SER A 339 3.11 -8.92 24.92
CA SER A 339 3.04 -9.16 26.36
C SER A 339 4.24 -8.53 27.08
N GLY A 340 4.56 -7.27 26.77
CA GLY A 340 5.69 -6.55 27.37
C GLY A 340 7.05 -7.04 26.85
N LEU A 341 7.81 -7.75 27.70
CA LEU A 341 9.18 -8.21 27.43
C LEU A 341 9.27 -9.55 26.68
N SER A 342 8.15 -10.29 26.56
CA SER A 342 8.07 -11.52 25.77
C SER A 342 7.15 -11.34 24.56
N PHE A 343 7.56 -11.89 23.43
CA PHE A 343 6.71 -12.00 22.25
C PHE A 343 5.90 -13.28 22.39
N LYS A 344 4.59 -13.13 22.63
CA LYS A 344 3.64 -14.22 22.47
C LYS A 344 3.07 -14.17 21.07
N TYR A 345 2.75 -15.33 20.53
CA TYR A 345 2.04 -15.44 19.26
C TYR A 345 0.66 -16.02 19.53
N ALA A 346 -0.29 -15.68 18.68
CA ALA A 346 -1.59 -16.31 18.66
C ALA A 346 -2.00 -16.60 17.22
N LEU A 347 -2.78 -17.65 17.00
CA LEU A 347 -3.50 -17.81 15.74
C LEU A 347 -4.81 -17.05 15.84
N GLN A 348 -4.99 -16.06 14.96
CA GLN A 348 -6.23 -15.33 14.83
C GLN A 348 -7.09 -15.92 13.73
N CYS A 349 -8.20 -16.52 14.13
CA CYS A 349 -9.20 -17.10 13.25
C CYS A 349 -10.33 -16.11 13.02
N LYS A 350 -10.63 -15.82 11.75
CA LYS A 350 -11.70 -14.92 11.34
C LYS A 350 -12.58 -15.55 10.27
N HIS A 351 -13.85 -15.18 10.27
CA HIS A 351 -14.71 -15.35 9.10
C HIS A 351 -14.22 -14.45 7.95
N HIS A 352 -14.61 -14.77 6.71
CA HIS A 352 -14.19 -14.01 5.53
C HIS A 352 -14.71 -12.56 5.48
N ASP A 353 -15.72 -12.23 6.29
CA ASP A 353 -16.18 -10.85 6.51
C ASP A 353 -15.31 -10.06 7.51
N GLY A 354 -14.34 -10.71 8.15
CA GLY A 354 -13.43 -10.12 9.13
C GLY A 354 -13.86 -10.29 10.59
N THR A 355 -15.05 -10.81 10.86
CA THR A 355 -15.52 -11.06 12.22
C THR A 355 -14.74 -12.21 12.89
N PRO A 356 -14.52 -12.15 14.22
CA PRO A 356 -13.87 -13.23 14.96
C PRO A 356 -14.60 -14.58 14.85
N ALA A 357 -13.88 -15.65 14.51
CA ALA A 357 -14.42 -17.00 14.47
C ALA A 357 -14.29 -17.67 15.85
N LYS A 358 -15.33 -17.54 16.68
CA LYS A 358 -15.36 -18.04 18.07
C LYS A 358 -15.71 -19.53 18.17
N GLY A 359 -15.10 -20.24 19.12
CA GLY A 359 -15.47 -21.61 19.48
C GLY A 359 -15.07 -22.67 18.45
N ILE A 360 -14.15 -22.34 17.54
CA ILE A 360 -13.67 -23.26 16.52
C ILE A 360 -12.66 -24.20 17.16
N ALA A 361 -13.03 -25.48 17.25
CA ALA A 361 -12.16 -26.53 17.76
C ALA A 361 -11.24 -27.07 16.65
N GLY A 362 -9.97 -27.24 16.99
CA GLY A 362 -8.97 -27.78 16.08
C GLY A 362 -7.76 -28.32 16.82
N ASN A 363 -6.77 -28.77 16.06
CA ASN A 363 -5.46 -29.15 16.56
C ASN A 363 -4.42 -28.24 15.94
N VAL A 364 -3.63 -27.58 16.80
CA VAL A 364 -2.50 -26.76 16.38
C VAL A 364 -1.25 -27.61 16.45
N ARG A 365 -0.54 -27.69 15.32
CA ARG A 365 0.72 -28.40 15.20
C ARG A 365 1.81 -27.46 14.69
N ILE A 366 2.99 -27.50 15.30
CA ILE A 366 4.15 -26.70 14.92
C ILE A 366 5.33 -27.65 14.83
N ASP A 367 5.68 -28.01 13.60
CA ASP A 367 6.61 -29.11 13.30
C ASP A 367 8.00 -28.87 13.91
N HIS A 368 8.48 -27.63 13.87
CA HIS A 368 9.81 -27.27 14.36
C HIS A 368 9.99 -27.52 15.87
N PHE A 369 8.90 -27.47 16.65
CA PHE A 369 8.94 -27.59 18.11
C PHE A 369 8.32 -28.90 18.61
N SER A 370 7.95 -29.83 17.73
CA SER A 370 7.14 -31.02 18.08
C SER A 370 5.93 -30.66 18.94
N TYR A 371 5.35 -29.48 18.69
CA TYR A 371 4.21 -28.97 19.44
C TYR A 371 2.95 -29.44 18.74
N GLU A 372 2.09 -30.17 19.45
CA GLU A 372 0.78 -30.55 18.96
C GLU A 372 -0.21 -30.50 20.13
N LYS A 373 -1.18 -29.59 20.06
CA LYS A 373 -2.19 -29.42 21.11
C LYS A 373 -3.57 -29.12 20.54
N PRO A 374 -4.63 -29.73 21.09
CA PRO A 374 -5.99 -29.33 20.77
C PRO A 374 -6.21 -27.91 21.28
N ALA A 375 -6.91 -27.11 20.48
CA ALA A 375 -7.21 -25.72 20.79
C ALA A 375 -8.62 -25.36 20.35
N ILE A 376 -9.19 -24.38 21.05
CA ILE A 376 -10.49 -23.80 20.72
C ILE A 376 -10.30 -22.29 20.68
N THR A 377 -10.81 -21.63 19.65
CA THR A 377 -10.73 -20.18 19.55
C THR A 377 -11.59 -19.51 20.63
N ASP A 378 -11.03 -18.47 21.25
CA ASP A 378 -11.71 -17.67 22.27
C ASP A 378 -12.77 -16.72 21.68
N ALA A 379 -13.28 -15.78 22.48
CA ALA A 379 -14.28 -14.80 22.06
C ALA A 379 -13.80 -13.86 20.94
N GLU A 380 -12.49 -13.62 20.86
CA GLU A 380 -11.83 -12.78 19.85
C GLU A 380 -11.27 -13.62 18.69
N GLY A 381 -11.62 -14.91 18.63
CA GLY A 381 -11.16 -15.82 17.60
C GLY A 381 -9.69 -16.21 17.74
N LEU A 382 -9.09 -16.00 18.91
CA LEU A 382 -7.66 -16.26 19.15
C LEU A 382 -7.43 -17.66 19.74
N ILE A 383 -6.33 -18.27 19.32
CA ILE A 383 -5.69 -19.38 20.01
C ILE A 383 -4.31 -18.89 20.42
N GLU A 384 -4.11 -18.65 21.72
CA GLU A 384 -2.79 -18.30 22.24
C GLU A 384 -1.81 -19.46 22.05
N LEU A 385 -0.62 -19.15 21.53
CA LEU A 385 0.47 -20.10 21.38
C LEU A 385 1.54 -19.78 22.41
N GLU A 386 1.79 -20.73 23.31
CA GLU A 386 2.90 -20.68 24.24
C GLU A 386 4.20 -21.09 23.53
N LEU A 387 4.71 -20.20 22.68
CA LEU A 387 5.96 -20.43 21.96
C LEU A 387 7.13 -19.75 22.66
N ASN A 388 8.07 -20.54 23.16
CA ASN A 388 9.38 -20.05 23.52
C ASN A 388 10.24 -20.00 22.25
N VAL A 389 10.03 -18.97 21.44
CA VAL A 389 10.72 -18.85 20.15
C VAL A 389 12.17 -18.40 20.36
N THR A 390 13.12 -19.31 20.13
CA THR A 390 14.54 -18.99 19.89
C THR A 390 14.95 -19.19 18.42
N ALA A 391 14.04 -19.71 17.58
CA ALA A 391 14.30 -20.03 16.18
C ALA A 391 13.94 -18.87 15.23
N GLU A 392 14.66 -18.75 14.12
CA GLU A 392 14.48 -17.70 13.10
C GLU A 392 13.28 -17.97 12.16
N GLU A 393 12.82 -19.22 12.00
CA GLU A 393 11.68 -19.60 11.15
C GLU A 393 11.01 -20.91 11.64
N PHE A 394 9.67 -21.00 11.58
CA PHE A 394 8.91 -22.22 11.87
C PHE A 394 7.52 -22.20 11.19
N ASP A 395 7.01 -23.38 10.80
CA ASP A 395 5.69 -23.55 10.19
C ASP A 395 4.62 -23.91 11.23
N VAL A 396 3.46 -23.25 11.15
CA VAL A 396 2.30 -23.49 12.03
C VAL A 396 1.15 -24.07 11.22
N HIS A 397 0.71 -25.27 11.60
CA HIS A 397 -0.39 -26.00 11.00
C HIS A 397 -1.60 -25.94 11.93
N LEU A 398 -2.74 -25.51 11.38
CA LEU A 398 -4.03 -25.57 12.07
C LEU A 398 -4.95 -26.52 11.31
N SER A 399 -5.41 -27.56 12.00
CA SER A 399 -6.37 -28.52 11.47
C SER A 399 -7.69 -28.40 12.22
N TYR A 400 -8.80 -28.36 11.49
CA TYR A 400 -10.14 -28.26 12.08
C TYR A 400 -10.85 -29.60 12.02
N ASP A 401 -11.57 -29.95 13.09
CA ASP A 401 -12.45 -31.12 13.12
C ASP A 401 -13.84 -30.72 12.60
N SER A 402 -14.12 -31.09 11.35
CA SER A 402 -15.40 -30.77 10.69
C SER A 402 -16.61 -31.48 11.31
N ASN A 403 -16.42 -32.45 12.21
CA ASN A 403 -17.50 -33.22 12.83
C ASN A 403 -17.95 -32.71 14.20
N ARG A 404 -17.29 -31.68 14.76
CA ARG A 404 -17.62 -31.11 16.08
C ARG A 404 -18.24 -29.72 16.06
N SER A 405 -18.40 -29.09 14.88
CA SER A 405 -19.20 -27.87 14.75
C SER A 405 -20.69 -28.19 14.89
N ASN A 406 -21.29 -27.68 15.96
CA ASN A 406 -22.69 -27.82 16.40
C ASN A 406 -23.73 -27.99 15.25
N PRO A 407 -24.68 -28.96 15.35
CA PRO A 407 -25.70 -29.23 14.33
C PRO A 407 -26.92 -28.28 14.40
N ARG A 408 -26.72 -26.98 14.65
CA ARG A 408 -27.82 -26.00 14.70
C ARG A 408 -27.62 -24.85 13.72
N GLU A 409 -27.56 -25.18 12.44
CA GLU A 409 -28.08 -24.32 11.38
C GLU A 409 -29.08 -25.15 10.58
N SER A 410 -30.30 -25.25 11.12
CA SER A 410 -31.44 -25.73 10.36
C SER A 410 -31.78 -24.68 9.33
N TYR A 411 -31.57 -25.03 8.06
CA TYR A 411 -32.00 -24.27 6.89
C TYR A 411 -33.51 -24.44 6.75
N GLU A 412 -34.27 -23.38 7.02
CA GLU A 412 -35.60 -23.15 6.43
C GLU A 412 -35.51 -22.01 5.41
#